data_AF-A0A7S3N1M0-F1
#
_entry.id   AF-A0A7S3N1M0-F1
#
_cell.length_a   1.000
_cell.length_b   1.000
_cell.length_c   1.000
_cell.angle_alpha   90.00
_cell.angle_beta   90.00
_cell.angle_gamma   90.00
#
_symmetry.space_group_name_H-M   'P 1'
#
loop_
_entity.id
_entity.type
_entity.pdbx_description
1 polymer ?
#
loop_
_entity_poly.entity_id
_entity_poly.type
_entity_poly.pdbx_seq_one_letter_code
_entity_poly.pdbx_strand_id
1 'polypeptide(L)'
;MIFHYNLATKAFNSGDKKAAKREAEEGARYKHLYLSEKREAVNKTLRLKNKDLNLNEKIDLHGLHKNEVRAALDFFISSIKRKIKAGEIVPNSGLGKGHNVKVITGKGNNSKNSIPVIKEEVQAYFRQHC
;
A
#
# COMPACT_ATOMS: atom_id res chain seq x y z
N MET A 1 5.67 16.24 -10.75
CA MET A 1 4.57 16.83 -9.93
C MET A 1 4.91 18.23 -9.40
N ILE A 2 6.16 18.49 -8.97
CA ILE A 2 6.62 19.82 -8.52
C ILE A 2 6.48 20.90 -9.62
N PHE A 3 6.57 20.51 -10.90
CA PHE A 3 6.49 21.41 -12.05
C PHE A 3 5.14 22.16 -12.16
N HIS A 4 4.01 21.46 -12.29
CA HIS A 4 2.69 22.11 -12.42
C HIS A 4 2.26 22.84 -11.16
N TYR A 5 2.66 22.37 -9.97
CA TYR A 5 2.44 23.12 -8.73
C TYR A 5 3.16 24.47 -8.75
N ASN A 6 4.44 24.49 -9.13
CA ASN A 6 5.22 25.72 -9.26
C ASN A 6 4.67 26.65 -10.35
N LEU A 7 4.13 26.11 -11.44
CA LEU A 7 3.47 26.89 -12.49
C LEU A 7 2.15 27.49 -12.02
N ALA A 8 1.33 26.71 -11.29
CA ALA A 8 0.08 27.19 -10.71
C ALA A 8 0.32 28.31 -9.68
N THR A 9 1.33 28.16 -8.81
CA THR A 9 1.72 29.19 -7.84
C THR A 9 2.24 30.45 -8.53
N LYS A 10 3.09 30.32 -9.57
CA LYS A 10 3.56 31.47 -10.35
C LYS A 10 2.42 32.18 -11.06
N ALA A 11 1.50 31.45 -11.69
CA ALA A 11 0.34 32.03 -12.36
C ALA A 11 -0.60 32.76 -11.38
N PHE A 12 -0.85 32.17 -10.21
CA PHE A 12 -1.63 32.80 -9.14
C PHE A 12 -0.99 34.11 -8.65
N ASN A 13 0.33 34.08 -8.38
CA ASN A 13 1.07 35.25 -7.94
C ASN A 13 1.14 36.36 -9.01
N SER A 14 1.06 36.00 -10.30
CA SER A 14 0.96 36.95 -11.41
C SER A 14 -0.45 37.47 -11.69
N GLY A 15 -1.46 37.01 -10.94
CA GLY A 15 -2.86 37.42 -11.12
C GLY A 15 -3.63 36.69 -12.22
N ASP A 16 -2.98 35.81 -13.00
CA ASP A 16 -3.63 34.98 -14.01
C ASP A 16 -4.34 33.78 -13.37
N LYS A 17 -5.55 34.04 -12.90
CA LYS A 17 -6.43 33.04 -12.27
C LYS A 17 -6.80 31.89 -13.21
N LYS A 18 -6.85 32.13 -14.53
CA LYS A 18 -7.26 31.11 -15.50
C LYS A 18 -6.12 30.12 -15.75
N ALA A 19 -4.89 30.62 -15.92
CA ALA A 19 -3.71 29.78 -16.00
C ALA A 19 -3.47 29.02 -14.68
N ALA A 20 -3.62 29.67 -13.52
CA ALA A 20 -3.48 29.02 -12.22
C ALA A 20 -4.43 27.83 -12.04
N LYS A 21 -5.72 28.01 -12.41
CA LYS A 21 -6.72 26.94 -12.36
C LYS A 21 -6.37 25.78 -13.29
N ARG A 22 -5.97 26.06 -14.53
CA ARG A 22 -5.60 25.04 -15.52
C ARG A 22 -4.42 24.19 -15.02
N GLU A 23 -3.34 24.83 -14.58
CA GLU A 23 -2.14 24.12 -14.10
C GLU A 23 -2.42 23.32 -12.82
N ALA A 24 -3.32 23.80 -11.95
CA ALA A 24 -3.76 23.06 -10.77
C ALA A 24 -4.56 21.80 -11.13
N GLU A 25 -5.50 21.90 -12.06
CA GLU A 25 -6.30 20.76 -12.57
C GLU A 25 -5.40 19.72 -13.26
N GLU A 26 -4.43 20.18 -14.05
CA GLU A 26 -3.49 19.32 -14.74
C GLU A 26 -2.51 18.63 -13.77
N GLY A 27 -2.02 19.37 -12.76
CA GLY A 27 -1.26 18.80 -11.66
C GLY A 27 -2.04 17.74 -10.87
N ALA A 28 -3.34 17.97 -10.62
CA ALA A 28 -4.22 17.00 -9.97
C ALA A 28 -4.42 15.74 -10.83
N ARG A 29 -4.63 15.89 -12.14
CA ARG A 29 -4.75 14.77 -13.08
C ARG A 29 -3.50 13.90 -13.10
N TYR A 30 -2.31 14.49 -13.23
CA TYR A 30 -1.05 13.74 -13.21
C TYR A 30 -0.78 13.09 -11.84
N LYS A 31 -1.18 13.73 -10.75
CA LYS A 31 -1.12 13.12 -9.41
C LYS A 31 -1.99 11.87 -9.34
N HIS A 32 -3.22 11.92 -9.86
CA HIS A 32 -4.10 10.76 -9.91
C HIS A 32 -3.50 9.62 -10.75
N LEU A 33 -3.00 9.92 -11.95
CA LEU A 33 -2.38 8.94 -12.83
C LEU A 33 -1.15 8.28 -12.17
N TYR A 34 -0.27 9.09 -11.58
CA TYR A 34 0.91 8.59 -10.86
C TYR A 34 0.51 7.68 -9.69
N LEU A 35 -0.52 8.04 -8.92
CA LEU A 35 -0.99 7.20 -7.82
C LEU A 35 -1.59 5.88 -8.32
N SER A 36 -2.32 5.88 -9.45
CA SER A 36 -2.85 4.64 -10.04
C SER A 36 -1.74 3.74 -10.57
N GLU A 37 -0.78 4.28 -11.30
CA GLU A 37 0.36 3.51 -11.84
C GLU A 37 1.23 2.96 -10.70
N LYS A 38 1.47 3.76 -9.66
CA LYS A 38 2.17 3.32 -8.45
C LYS A 38 1.43 2.15 -7.79
N ARG A 39 0.10 2.23 -7.65
CA ARG A 39 -0.71 1.15 -7.09
C ARG A 39 -0.61 -0.13 -7.92
N GLU A 40 -0.65 -0.01 -9.24
CA GLU A 40 -0.50 -1.14 -10.15
C GLU A 40 0.89 -1.79 -10.05
N ALA A 41 1.96 -0.98 -10.02
CA ALA A 41 3.33 -1.45 -9.86
C ALA A 41 3.53 -2.21 -8.52
N VAL A 42 2.96 -1.69 -7.43
CA VAL A 42 2.96 -2.36 -6.12
C VAL A 42 2.21 -3.69 -6.19
N ASN A 43 1.03 -3.73 -6.79
CA ASN A 43 0.26 -4.95 -6.95
C ASN A 43 1.00 -6.00 -7.79
N LYS A 44 1.65 -5.58 -8.88
CA LYS A 44 2.47 -6.46 -9.71
C LYS A 44 3.66 -7.01 -8.93
N THR A 45 4.34 -6.16 -8.16
CA THR A 45 5.46 -6.56 -7.29
C THR A 45 5.02 -7.55 -6.23
N LEU A 46 3.89 -7.30 -5.56
CA LEU A 46 3.29 -8.21 -4.59
C LEU A 46 2.93 -9.55 -5.22
N ARG A 47 2.28 -9.56 -6.39
CA ARG A 47 1.94 -10.79 -7.11
C ARG A 47 3.18 -11.61 -7.45
N LEU A 48 4.23 -10.97 -7.96
CA LEU A 48 5.47 -11.65 -8.31
C LEU A 48 6.19 -12.20 -7.06
N LYS A 49 6.26 -11.43 -5.98
CA LYS A 49 6.90 -11.85 -4.71
C LYS A 49 6.14 -12.98 -4.02
N ASN A 50 4.82 -12.98 -4.13
CA ASN A 50 3.97 -13.92 -3.42
C ASN A 50 3.45 -15.06 -4.30
N LYS A 51 3.94 -15.19 -5.54
CA LYS A 51 3.41 -16.15 -6.52
C LYS A 51 3.43 -17.61 -6.01
N ASP A 52 4.46 -17.96 -5.24
CA ASP A 52 4.68 -19.32 -4.73
C ASP A 52 4.23 -19.46 -3.27
N LEU A 53 3.62 -18.42 -2.68
CA LEU A 53 3.18 -18.43 -1.30
C LEU A 53 1.70 -18.81 -1.22
N ASN A 54 1.35 -19.59 -0.19
CA ASN A 54 -0.05 -19.74 0.19
C ASN A 54 -0.56 -18.40 0.74
N LEU A 55 -1.17 -17.60 -0.14
CA LEU A 55 -1.75 -16.30 0.17
C LEU A 55 -2.97 -16.38 1.11
N ASN A 56 -3.40 -17.56 1.52
CA ASN A 56 -4.36 -17.68 2.60
C ASN A 56 -3.67 -17.65 3.97
N GLU A 57 -2.39 -17.98 4.06
CA GLU A 57 -1.68 -18.15 5.34
C GLU A 57 -0.45 -17.26 5.48
N LYS A 58 0.04 -16.70 4.38
CA LYS A 58 1.30 -15.96 4.36
C LYS A 58 1.27 -14.84 3.34
N ILE A 59 1.83 -13.71 3.72
CA ILE A 59 2.13 -12.60 2.82
C ILE A 59 3.53 -12.08 3.06
N ASP A 60 4.23 -11.80 1.97
CA ASP A 60 5.53 -11.19 1.98
C ASP A 60 5.46 -9.73 1.52
N LEU A 61 5.80 -8.85 2.47
CA LEU A 61 5.79 -7.40 2.33
C LEU A 61 7.22 -6.83 2.31
N HIS A 62 8.26 -7.67 2.33
CA HIS A 62 9.63 -7.18 2.38
C HIS A 62 9.93 -6.24 1.21
N GLY A 63 10.61 -5.13 1.48
CA GLY A 63 11.00 -4.15 0.47
C GLY A 63 9.88 -3.23 -0.02
N LEU A 64 8.67 -3.31 0.54
CA LEU A 64 7.63 -2.31 0.30
C LEU A 64 7.91 -1.01 1.09
N HIS A 65 7.42 0.11 0.57
CA HIS A 65 7.41 1.36 1.30
C HIS A 65 6.32 1.36 2.39
N LYS A 66 6.50 2.09 3.50
CA LYS A 66 5.54 2.13 4.63
C LYS A 66 4.09 2.39 4.18
N ASN A 67 3.90 3.37 3.30
CA ASN A 67 2.57 3.72 2.77
C ASN A 67 1.90 2.59 1.96
N GLU A 68 2.68 1.67 1.40
CA GLU A 68 2.19 0.56 0.56
C GLU A 68 1.81 -0.65 1.43
N VAL A 69 2.50 -0.82 2.56
CA VAL A 69 2.27 -1.90 3.53
C VAL A 69 0.83 -1.90 4.04
N ARG A 70 0.29 -0.73 4.41
CA ARG A 70 -1.10 -0.62 4.90
C ARG A 70 -2.10 -1.10 3.85
N ALA A 71 -2.00 -0.57 2.63
CA ALA A 71 -2.90 -0.94 1.54
C ALA A 71 -2.81 -2.44 1.18
N ALA A 72 -1.60 -3.01 1.24
CA ALA A 72 -1.38 -4.44 1.03
C ALA A 72 -2.04 -5.29 2.13
N LEU A 73 -1.87 -4.90 3.40
CA LEU A 73 -2.49 -5.57 4.54
C LEU A 73 -4.02 -5.49 4.49
N ASP A 74 -4.58 -4.32 4.20
CA ASP A 74 -6.03 -4.12 4.07
C ASP A 74 -6.64 -5.05 3.03
N PHE A 75 -6.03 -5.09 1.84
CA PHE A 75 -6.49 -5.97 0.76
C PHE A 75 -6.37 -7.44 1.14
N PHE A 76 -5.22 -7.84 1.69
CA PHE A 76 -4.93 -9.22 2.08
C PHE A 76 -5.88 -9.73 3.16
N ILE A 77 -6.02 -8.99 4.26
CA ILE A 77 -6.87 -9.36 5.40
C ILE A 77 -8.35 -9.37 4.98
N SER A 78 -8.79 -8.37 4.20
CA SER A 78 -10.17 -8.34 3.69
C SER A 78 -10.47 -9.52 2.77
N SER A 79 -9.51 -9.91 1.93
CA SER A 79 -9.63 -11.09 1.07
C SER A 79 -9.78 -12.37 1.91
N ILE A 80 -8.95 -12.56 2.94
CA ILE A 80 -9.04 -13.73 3.84
C ILE A 80 -10.39 -13.75 4.58
N LYS A 81 -10.81 -12.63 5.18
CA LYS A 81 -12.11 -12.52 5.86
C LYS A 81 -13.27 -12.90 4.93
N ARG A 82 -13.24 -12.42 3.68
CA ARG A 82 -14.24 -12.77 2.67
C ARG A 82 -14.26 -14.27 2.37
N LYS A 83 -13.08 -14.87 2.15
CA LYS A 83 -12.95 -16.31 1.87
C LYS A 83 -13.43 -17.18 3.03
N ILE A 84 -13.12 -16.81 4.28
CA ILE A 84 -13.63 -17.50 5.48
C ILE A 84 -15.15 -17.43 5.50
N LYS A 85 -15.72 -16.23 5.31
CA LYS A 85 -17.17 -16.03 5.31
C LYS A 85 -17.88 -16.82 4.21
N ALA A 86 -17.24 -16.98 3.06
CA ALA A 86 -17.74 -17.76 1.93
C ALA A 86 -17.55 -19.29 2.10
N GLY A 87 -16.83 -19.74 3.14
CA GLY A 87 -16.49 -21.16 3.33
C GLY A 87 -15.39 -21.68 2.39
N GLU A 88 -14.70 -20.80 1.67
CA GLU A 88 -13.60 -21.17 0.74
C GLU A 88 -12.32 -21.57 1.47
N ILE A 89 -12.11 -21.08 2.69
CA ILE A 89 -10.98 -21.44 3.54
C ILE A 89 -11.46 -21.75 4.96
N VAL A 90 -10.89 -22.80 5.55
CA VAL A 90 -11.14 -23.18 6.94
C VAL A 90 -10.18 -22.39 7.85
N PRO A 91 -10.68 -21.74 8.92
CA PRO A 91 -9.82 -21.06 9.89
C PRO A 91 -8.74 -22.00 10.47
N ASN A 92 -7.48 -21.57 10.47
CA ASN A 92 -6.34 -22.40 10.87
C ASN A 92 -5.81 -22.13 12.29
N SER A 93 -6.58 -21.50 13.18
CA SER A 93 -6.18 -21.38 14.59
C SER A 93 -6.51 -22.67 15.36
N GLY A 94 -5.56 -23.14 16.18
CA GLY A 94 -5.71 -24.35 16.98
C GLY A 94 -6.84 -24.31 18.03
N LEU A 95 -7.49 -23.15 18.22
CA LEU A 95 -8.64 -22.96 19.09
C LEU A 95 -9.96 -22.82 18.31
N GLY A 96 -9.95 -23.01 16.98
CA GLY A 96 -11.13 -22.94 16.11
C GLY A 96 -11.78 -21.57 15.96
N LYS A 97 -11.25 -20.51 16.60
CA LYS A 97 -11.87 -19.18 16.70
C LYS A 97 -11.19 -18.10 15.86
N GLY A 98 -10.44 -18.48 14.83
CA GLY A 98 -9.64 -17.51 14.09
C GLY A 98 -8.73 -18.12 13.03
N HIS A 99 -8.11 -17.23 12.27
CA HIS A 99 -7.22 -17.56 11.17
C HIS A 99 -5.89 -16.83 11.35
N ASN A 100 -4.83 -17.61 11.51
CA ASN A 100 -3.47 -17.14 11.66
C ASN A 100 -2.84 -16.86 10.29
N VAL A 101 -2.19 -15.71 10.18
CA VAL A 101 -1.43 -15.30 8.99
C VAL A 101 0.00 -14.95 9.37
N LYS A 102 0.94 -15.38 8.55
CA LYS A 102 2.36 -15.04 8.67
C LYS A 102 2.69 -13.86 7.75
N VAL A 103 3.05 -12.73 8.35
CA VAL A 103 3.50 -11.54 7.61
C VAL A 103 5.03 -11.50 7.62
N ILE A 104 5.64 -11.54 6.44
CA ILE A 104 7.10 -11.40 6.27
C ILE A 104 7.42 -9.92 6.04
N THR A 105 8.22 -9.34 6.94
CA THR A 105 8.62 -7.92 6.92
C THR A 105 10.09 -7.72 6.51
N GLY A 106 10.81 -8.81 6.23
CA GLY A 106 12.25 -8.83 5.97
C GLY A 106 13.08 -9.23 7.21
N LYS A 107 14.41 -9.33 7.03
CA LYS A 107 15.36 -9.77 8.07
C LYS A 107 16.01 -8.62 8.86
N GLY A 108 15.85 -7.37 8.43
CA GLY A 108 16.54 -6.22 9.00
C GLY A 108 15.73 -5.49 10.07
N ASN A 109 16.36 -5.18 11.21
CA ASN A 109 15.86 -4.19 12.17
C ASN A 109 16.27 -2.75 11.80
N ASN A 110 17.15 -2.59 10.81
CA ASN A 110 17.64 -1.30 10.30
C ASN A 110 17.28 -1.14 8.82
N SER A 111 17.08 0.11 8.38
CA SER A 111 16.92 0.42 6.96
C SER A 111 18.23 0.10 6.22
N LYS A 112 18.15 -0.59 5.08
CA LYS A 112 19.30 -0.81 4.19
C LYS A 112 18.95 -0.24 2.82
N ASN A 113 19.86 0.53 2.20
CA ASN A 113 19.67 1.14 0.88
C ASN A 113 18.39 1.99 0.76
N SER A 114 18.08 2.82 1.77
CA SER A 114 16.87 3.66 1.82
C SER A 114 15.54 2.89 1.84
N ILE A 115 15.56 1.57 2.03
CA ILE A 115 14.33 0.78 2.23
C ILE A 115 13.92 0.92 3.70
N PRO A 116 12.73 1.50 3.99
CA PRO A 116 12.30 1.71 5.36
C PRO A 116 12.02 0.38 6.07
N VAL A 117 12.30 0.35 7.38
CA VAL A 117 11.87 -0.75 8.25
C VAL A 117 10.34 -0.71 8.36
N ILE A 118 9.68 -1.75 7.88
CA ILE A 118 8.20 -1.85 7.87
C ILE A 118 7.65 -2.64 9.05
N LYS A 119 8.51 -3.28 9.86
CA LYS A 119 8.11 -4.10 11.00
C LYS A 119 7.24 -3.32 11.98
N GLU A 120 7.64 -2.10 12.34
CA GLU A 120 6.87 -1.23 13.22
C GLU A 120 5.53 -0.82 12.63
N GLU A 121 5.48 -0.57 11.32
CA GLU A 121 4.25 -0.21 10.61
C GLU A 121 3.25 -1.36 10.62
N VAL A 122 3.72 -2.59 10.36
CA VAL A 122 2.90 -3.80 10.44
C VAL A 122 2.38 -4.02 11.85
N GLN A 123 3.23 -3.84 12.88
CA GLN A 123 2.80 -3.95 14.28
C GLN A 123 1.77 -2.87 14.65
N ALA A 124 1.98 -1.63 14.22
CA ALA A 124 1.05 -0.53 14.45
C ALA A 124 -0.29 -0.78 13.78
N TYR A 125 -0.28 -1.32 12.56
CA TYR A 125 -1.49 -1.73 11.84
C TYR A 125 -2.31 -2.74 12.66
N PHE A 126 -1.69 -3.83 13.11
CA PHE A 126 -2.40 -4.88 13.86
C PHE A 126 -2.91 -4.38 15.22
N ARG A 127 -2.17 -3.54 15.94
CA ARG A 127 -2.65 -2.92 17.20
C ARG A 127 -3.91 -2.04 17.02
N GLN A 128 -4.14 -1.52 15.82
CA GLN A 128 -5.28 -0.64 15.52
C GLN A 128 -6.51 -1.41 15.02
N HIS A 129 -6.35 -2.66 14.56
CA HIS A 129 -7.38 -3.39 13.80
C HIS A 129 -7.66 -4.81 14.32
N CYS A 130 -6.95 -5.26 15.36
CA CYS A 130 -7.11 -6.55 16.03
C CYS A 130 -7.09 -6.31 17.54
#